data_AF-A0A5S4TFJ7-F1
#
_entry.id   AF-A0A5S4TFJ7-F1
#
_cell.length_a   1.000
_cell.length_b   1.000
_cell.length_c   1.000
_cell.angle_alpha   90.00
_cell.angle_beta   90.00
_cell.angle_gamma   90.00
#
_symmetry.space_group_name_H-M   'P 1'
#
loop_
_entity.id
_entity.type
_entity.pdbx_description
1 polymer ?
#
loop_
_entity_poly.entity_id
_entity_poly.type
_entity_poly.pdbx_seq_one_letter_code
_entity_poly.pdbx_strand_id
1 'polypeptide(L)'
;GHGAITASSAEQIVEQVLDLPERTRMQILAPIVRRKKGQHKTIFEKIQKDGYVRVRVDGDIFDVTEVPELSKSKMHNIEVVIDRLVNKAGIRSRLFDSVEAALRLGDGYLMIDTMDGNELLFSEPYSCPVCGFTVPELAPRL
;
A
#
# COMPACT_ATOMS: atom_id res chain seq x y z
N GLY A 1 17.96 -2.98 7.84
CA GLY A 1 17.97 -2.91 6.36
C GLY A 1 16.56 -2.63 5.90
N HIS A 2 16.40 -1.82 4.87
CA HIS A 2 15.09 -1.66 4.21
C HIS A 2 14.85 -2.93 3.38
N GLY A 3 13.68 -3.57 3.54
CA GLY A 3 13.33 -4.77 2.81
C GLY A 3 13.48 -4.58 1.30
N ALA A 4 13.82 -5.65 0.58
CA ALA A 4 13.98 -5.61 -0.87
C ALA A 4 12.67 -5.11 -1.51
N ILE A 5 12.74 -4.04 -2.31
CA ILE A 5 11.61 -3.53 -3.09
C ILE A 5 11.78 -4.10 -4.50
N THR A 6 10.80 -4.88 -4.96
CA THR A 6 10.80 -5.49 -6.29
C THR A 6 9.90 -4.69 -7.22
N ALA A 7 10.45 -4.23 -8.34
CA ALA A 7 9.69 -3.60 -9.42
C ALA A 7 8.94 -4.68 -10.22
N SER A 8 7.63 -4.57 -10.38
CA SER A 8 6.79 -5.60 -11.02
C SER A 8 5.47 -5.02 -11.56
N SER A 9 4.92 -5.60 -12.63
CA SER A 9 3.55 -5.27 -13.06
C SER A 9 2.52 -5.77 -12.04
N ALA A 10 1.29 -5.24 -12.08
CA ALA A 10 0.23 -5.72 -11.20
C ALA A 10 0.01 -7.23 -11.34
N GLU A 11 0.03 -7.79 -12.55
CA GLU A 11 -0.07 -9.24 -12.76
C GLU A 11 1.05 -10.01 -12.06
N GLN A 12 2.30 -9.54 -12.19
CA GLN A 12 3.46 -10.18 -11.57
C GLN A 12 3.39 -10.12 -10.03
N ILE A 13 2.90 -9.03 -9.47
CA ILE A 13 2.66 -8.91 -8.03
C ILE A 13 1.59 -9.90 -7.60
N VAL A 14 0.49 -10.00 -8.35
CA VAL A 14 -0.59 -10.95 -8.05
C VAL A 14 -0.07 -12.39 -8.08
N GLU A 15 0.74 -12.79 -9.06
CA GLU A 15 1.32 -14.14 -9.05
C GLU A 15 2.19 -14.39 -7.82
N GLN A 16 3.08 -13.46 -7.49
CA GLN A 16 3.95 -13.58 -6.31
C GLN A 16 3.15 -13.68 -4.99
N VAL A 17 2.03 -12.96 -4.90
CA VAL A 17 1.15 -13.02 -3.72
C VAL A 17 0.35 -14.32 -3.69
N LEU A 18 -0.05 -14.88 -4.84
CA LEU A 18 -0.74 -16.17 -4.91
C LEU A 18 0.17 -17.35 -4.54
N ASP A 19 1.49 -17.22 -4.73
CA ASP A 19 2.49 -18.21 -4.31
C ASP A 19 2.63 -18.34 -2.77
N LEU A 20 2.04 -17.42 -1.99
CA LEU A 20 1.97 -17.54 -0.55
C LEU A 20 1.21 -18.81 -0.14
N PRO A 21 1.47 -19.39 1.05
CA PRO A 21 0.76 -20.58 1.52
C PRO A 21 -0.77 -20.40 1.49
N GLU A 22 -1.49 -21.48 1.19
CA GLU A 22 -2.95 -21.47 1.25
C GLU A 22 -3.42 -21.03 2.65
N ARG A 23 -4.54 -20.32 2.71
CA ARG A 23 -5.16 -19.77 3.93
C ARG A 23 -4.36 -18.68 4.63
N THR A 24 -3.28 -18.18 4.02
CA THR A 24 -2.58 -16.97 4.48
C THR A 24 -3.57 -15.80 4.55
N ARG A 25 -3.68 -15.18 5.73
CA ARG A 25 -4.45 -13.95 5.90
C ARG A 25 -3.54 -12.78 5.57
N MET A 26 -4.03 -11.83 4.77
CA MET A 26 -3.20 -10.72 4.34
C MET A 26 -3.98 -9.42 4.26
N GLN A 27 -3.28 -8.31 4.44
CA GLN A 27 -3.79 -6.97 4.21
C GLN A 27 -3.04 -6.34 3.05
N ILE A 28 -3.78 -5.66 2.18
CA ILE A 28 -3.23 -4.93 1.05
C ILE A 28 -3.24 -3.45 1.44
N LEU A 29 -2.07 -2.85 1.43
CA LEU A 29 -1.82 -1.53 2.00
C LEU A 29 -1.27 -0.56 0.95
N ALA A 30 -1.81 0.64 0.90
CA ALA A 30 -1.33 1.73 0.06
C ALA A 30 -0.57 2.77 0.90
N PRO A 31 0.76 2.92 0.75
CA PRO A 31 1.56 3.84 1.56
C PRO A 31 1.46 5.29 1.06
N ILE A 32 0.57 6.06 1.67
CA ILE A 32 0.29 7.46 1.29
C ILE A 32 1.20 8.48 1.98
N VAL A 33 1.77 8.12 3.14
CA VAL A 33 2.77 8.94 3.84
C VAL A 33 3.92 8.04 4.24
N ARG A 34 5.13 8.40 3.81
CA ARG A 34 6.35 7.62 4.06
C ARG A 34 7.39 8.51 4.69
N ARG A 35 7.71 8.26 5.97
CA ARG A 35 8.72 8.98 6.75
C ARG A 35 8.61 10.51 6.58
N LYS A 36 7.44 11.08 6.84
CA LYS A 36 7.23 12.55 6.81
C LYS A 36 6.83 13.07 8.18
N LYS A 37 7.39 14.22 8.56
CA LYS A 37 6.96 14.94 9.77
C LYS A 37 5.62 15.62 9.55
N GLY A 38 4.82 15.73 10.60
CA GLY A 38 3.57 16.49 10.58
C GLY A 38 2.39 15.75 11.20
N GLN A 39 1.28 16.47 11.36
CA GLN A 39 0.06 15.90 11.93
C GLN A 39 -0.81 15.18 10.89
N HIS A 40 -0.62 15.48 9.60
CA HIS A 40 -1.32 14.86 8.47
C HIS A 40 -2.86 14.93 8.53
N LYS A 41 -3.46 15.91 9.22
CA LYS A 41 -4.92 16.06 9.36
C LYS A 41 -5.68 16.07 8.03
N THR A 42 -5.19 16.84 7.06
CA THR A 42 -5.79 16.94 5.72
C THR A 42 -5.74 15.62 4.94
N ILE A 43 -4.75 14.77 5.23
CA ILE A 43 -4.62 13.45 4.63
C ILE A 43 -5.71 12.52 5.16
N PHE A 44 -5.94 12.48 6.48
CA PHE A 44 -7.03 11.69 7.06
C PHE A 44 -8.42 12.14 6.58
N GLU A 45 -8.65 13.45 6.48
CA GLU A 45 -9.89 13.98 5.90
C GLU A 45 -10.10 13.54 4.44
N LYS A 46 -9.03 13.50 3.64
CA LYS A 46 -9.10 13.04 2.25
C LYS A 46 -9.42 11.54 2.19
N ILE A 47 -8.71 10.71 2.95
CA ILE A 47 -8.94 9.25 3.04
C ILE A 47 -10.40 8.97 3.39
N GLN A 48 -10.95 9.68 4.37
CA GLN A 48 -12.34 9.54 4.80
C GLN A 48 -13.33 9.93 3.68
N LYS A 49 -13.07 11.06 2.99
CA LYS A 49 -13.90 11.50 1.84
C LYS A 49 -13.86 10.52 0.68
N ASP A 50 -12.72 9.87 0.46
CA ASP A 50 -12.54 8.83 -0.55
C ASP A 50 -13.19 7.49 -0.13
N GLY A 51 -13.80 7.42 1.06
CA GLY A 51 -14.61 6.29 1.51
C GLY A 51 -13.84 5.17 2.22
N TYR A 52 -12.55 5.37 2.49
CA TYR A 52 -11.75 4.40 3.23
C TYR A 52 -12.01 4.49 4.73
N VAL A 53 -12.13 3.32 5.37
CA VAL A 53 -12.51 3.22 6.79
C VAL A 53 -11.32 2.96 7.69
N ARG A 54 -10.28 2.27 7.21
CA ARG A 54 -9.13 1.86 8.03
C ARG A 54 -7.82 2.39 7.48
N VAL A 55 -6.95 2.77 8.41
CA VAL A 55 -5.59 3.18 8.16
C VAL A 55 -4.64 2.47 9.12
N ARG A 56 -3.41 2.28 8.69
CA ARG A 56 -2.30 1.90 9.57
C ARG A 56 -1.40 3.11 9.76
N VAL A 57 -1.12 3.46 10.99
CA VAL A 57 -0.33 4.63 11.37
C VAL A 57 0.79 4.15 12.28
N ASP A 58 2.03 4.31 11.83
CA ASP A 58 3.24 3.87 12.53
C ASP A 58 3.21 2.39 12.97
N GLY A 59 2.50 1.54 12.21
CA GLY A 59 2.36 0.10 12.46
C GLY A 59 1.05 -0.30 13.14
N ASP A 60 0.33 0.64 13.75
CA ASP A 60 -0.93 0.37 14.45
C ASP A 60 -2.15 0.66 13.55
N ILE A 61 -3.15 -0.22 13.56
CA ILE A 61 -4.37 -0.07 12.75
C ILE A 61 -5.44 0.68 13.52
N PHE A 62 -6.03 1.70 12.87
CA PHE A 62 -7.12 2.51 13.40
C PHE A 62 -8.30 2.56 12.40
N ASP A 63 -9.49 2.84 12.92
CA ASP A 63 -10.51 3.50 12.11
C ASP A 63 -10.01 4.91 11.77
N VAL A 64 -10.22 5.36 10.53
CA VAL A 64 -9.75 6.68 10.07
C VAL A 64 -10.28 7.82 10.95
N THR A 65 -11.43 7.63 11.59
CA THR A 65 -12.07 8.61 12.48
C THR A 65 -11.53 8.58 13.91
N GLU A 66 -10.80 7.53 14.28
CA GLU A 66 -10.29 7.30 15.63
C GLU A 66 -8.77 7.44 15.72
N VAL A 67 -8.13 7.95 14.67
CA VAL A 67 -6.67 8.17 14.66
C VAL A 67 -6.30 9.22 15.71
N PRO A 68 -5.37 8.93 16.63
CA PRO A 68 -4.91 9.90 17.61
C PRO A 68 -4.16 11.07 16.95
N GLU A 69 -4.14 12.23 17.59
CA GLU A 69 -3.41 13.38 17.05
C GLU A 69 -1.90 13.08 16.96
N LEU A 70 -1.37 13.18 15.75
CA LEU A 70 0.04 12.92 15.47
C LEU A 70 0.93 14.11 15.85
N SER A 71 2.19 13.83 16.18
CA SER A 71 3.14 14.85 16.58
C SER A 71 3.70 15.59 15.36
N LYS A 72 3.67 16.93 15.38
CA LYS A 72 4.24 17.73 14.29
C LYS A 72 5.76 17.52 14.09
N SER A 73 6.49 17.11 15.14
CA SER A 73 7.95 17.01 15.12
C SER A 73 8.48 15.59 14.82
N LYS A 74 7.63 14.56 14.91
CA LYS A 74 8.01 13.17 14.66
C LYS A 74 7.74 12.76 13.22
N MET A 75 8.51 11.78 12.73
CA MET A 75 8.29 11.15 11.43
C MET A 75 7.19 10.11 11.56
N HIS A 76 6.28 10.09 10.60
CA HIS A 76 5.17 9.15 10.56
C HIS A 76 5.15 8.38 9.24
N ASN A 77 4.65 7.15 9.29
CA ASN A 77 4.20 6.38 8.13
C ASN A 77 2.68 6.16 8.24
N ILE A 78 1.97 6.33 7.13
CA ILE A 78 0.53 6.15 7.05
C ILE A 78 0.23 5.33 5.80
N GLU A 79 -0.44 4.20 6.01
CA GLU A 79 -0.95 3.34 4.96
C GLU A 79 -2.47 3.25 5.01
N VAL A 80 -3.14 3.26 3.86
CA VAL A 80 -4.57 2.95 3.77
C VAL A 80 -4.73 1.45 3.63
N VAL A 81 -5.65 0.86 4.39
CA VAL A 81 -6.00 -0.56 4.24
C VAL A 81 -7.00 -0.69 3.11
N ILE A 82 -6.54 -1.22 1.97
CA ILE A 82 -7.34 -1.34 0.73
C ILE A 82 -8.27 -2.55 0.80
N ASP A 83 -7.73 -3.72 1.11
CA ASP A 83 -8.51 -4.94 1.28
C ASP A 83 -7.84 -5.87 2.31
N ARG A 84 -8.62 -6.82 2.82
CA ARG A 84 -8.16 -7.89 3.71
C ARG A 84 -8.63 -9.20 3.13
N LEU A 85 -7.69 -10.01 2.71
CA LEU A 85 -7.93 -11.23 1.95
C LEU A 85 -7.40 -12.45 2.69
N VAL A 86 -7.88 -13.62 2.25
CA VAL A 86 -7.34 -14.91 2.63
C VAL A 86 -6.94 -15.61 1.34
N ASN A 87 -5.69 -16.04 1.23
CA ASN A 87 -5.24 -16.76 0.04
C ASN A 87 -6.01 -18.09 -0.07
N LYS A 88 -6.74 -18.26 -1.18
CA LYS A 88 -7.54 -19.45 -1.48
C LYS A 88 -7.82 -19.51 -2.98
N ALA A 89 -8.33 -20.64 -3.44
CA ALA A 89 -8.76 -20.77 -4.83
C ALA A 89 -9.81 -19.69 -5.19
N GLY A 90 -9.63 -19.08 -6.37
CA GLY A 90 -10.57 -18.09 -6.92
C GLY A 90 -10.42 -16.64 -6.44
N ILE A 91 -9.44 -16.30 -5.58
CA ILE A 91 -9.29 -14.89 -5.14
C ILE A 91 -8.67 -13.96 -6.18
N ARG A 92 -8.09 -14.53 -7.25
CA ARG A 92 -7.20 -13.83 -8.17
C ARG A 92 -7.75 -12.48 -8.66
N SER A 93 -8.98 -12.45 -9.17
CA SER A 93 -9.59 -11.22 -9.70
C SER A 93 -9.68 -10.13 -8.62
N ARG A 94 -10.14 -10.49 -7.42
CA ARG A 94 -10.27 -9.55 -6.30
C ARG A 94 -8.91 -9.06 -5.80
N LEU A 95 -7.93 -9.95 -5.76
CA LEU A 95 -6.55 -9.60 -5.42
C LEU A 95 -5.98 -8.62 -6.45
N PHE A 96 -6.19 -8.86 -7.75
CA PHE A 96 -5.79 -7.95 -8.82
C PHE A 96 -6.41 -6.56 -8.67
N ASP A 97 -7.74 -6.47 -8.50
CA ASP A 97 -8.44 -5.20 -8.30
C ASP A 97 -7.91 -4.42 -7.08
N SER A 98 -7.57 -5.14 -6.02
CA SER A 98 -7.02 -4.56 -4.79
C SER A 98 -5.58 -4.10 -4.96
N VAL A 99 -4.75 -4.86 -5.68
CA VAL A 99 -3.36 -4.48 -6.02
C VAL A 99 -3.35 -3.22 -6.88
N GLU A 100 -4.17 -3.16 -7.93
CA GLU A 100 -4.36 -1.98 -8.78
C GLU A 100 -4.80 -0.75 -7.98
N ALA A 101 -5.78 -0.91 -7.08
CA ALA A 101 -6.23 0.16 -6.22
C ALA A 101 -5.13 0.63 -5.26
N ALA A 102 -4.34 -0.29 -4.71
CA ALA A 102 -3.24 0.03 -3.81
C ALA A 102 -2.12 0.78 -4.50
N LEU A 103 -1.68 0.30 -5.68
CA LEU A 103 -0.67 0.96 -6.50
C LEU A 103 -1.10 2.38 -6.86
N ARG A 104 -2.31 2.56 -7.37
CA ARG A 104 -2.84 3.88 -7.74
C ARG A 104 -2.90 4.85 -6.55
N LEU A 105 -3.31 4.39 -5.37
CA LEU A 105 -3.40 5.26 -4.19
C LEU A 105 -2.02 5.53 -3.56
N GLY A 106 -1.12 4.56 -3.62
CA GLY A 106 0.24 4.62 -3.06
C GLY A 106 1.29 5.22 -3.98
N ASP A 107 0.89 5.92 -5.05
CA ASP A 107 1.78 6.48 -6.09
C ASP A 107 2.76 5.43 -6.67
N GLY A 108 2.22 4.28 -7.04
CA GLY A 108 2.94 3.15 -7.62
C GLY A 108 3.70 2.30 -6.60
N TYR A 109 3.32 2.37 -5.31
CA TYR A 109 3.82 1.49 -4.26
C TYR A 109 2.66 0.79 -3.57
N LEU A 110 2.91 -0.43 -3.11
CA LEU A 110 1.99 -1.13 -2.20
C LEU A 110 2.77 -2.02 -1.23
N MET A 111 2.10 -2.44 -0.18
CA MET A 111 2.60 -3.43 0.76
C MET A 111 1.57 -4.52 1.00
N ILE A 112 2.03 -5.76 1.11
CA ILE A 112 1.24 -6.91 1.55
C ILE A 112 1.72 -7.28 2.95
N ASP A 113 0.87 -7.11 3.96
CA ASP A 113 1.11 -7.54 5.34
C ASP A 113 0.47 -8.93 5.53
N THR A 114 1.27 -9.96 5.76
CA THR A 114 0.80 -11.36 5.92
C THR A 114 0.33 -11.69 7.34
N MET A 115 0.23 -10.69 8.22
CA MET A 115 -0.28 -10.79 9.59
C MET A 115 0.48 -11.77 10.51
N ASP A 116 1.66 -12.21 10.09
CA ASP A 116 2.58 -13.11 10.81
C ASP A 116 3.91 -12.43 11.13
N GLY A 117 3.96 -11.10 10.98
CA GLY A 117 5.16 -10.29 11.16
C GLY A 117 6.00 -10.12 9.90
N ASN A 118 5.58 -10.69 8.76
CA ASN A 118 6.22 -10.47 7.46
C ASN A 118 5.45 -9.44 6.63
N GLU A 119 6.21 -8.64 5.88
CA GLU A 119 5.68 -7.64 4.94
C GLU A 119 6.41 -7.77 3.60
N LEU A 120 5.65 -7.77 2.50
CA LEU A 120 6.18 -7.74 1.15
C LEU A 120 5.98 -6.34 0.55
N LEU A 121 7.05 -5.76 0.01
CA LEU A 121 7.04 -4.44 -0.59
C LEU A 121 7.13 -4.55 -2.12
N PHE A 122 6.20 -3.89 -2.81
CA PHE A 122 6.20 -3.84 -4.27
C PHE A 122 6.17 -2.40 -4.76
N SER A 123 6.69 -2.19 -5.96
CA SER A 123 6.56 -0.94 -6.69
C SER A 123 6.33 -1.20 -8.18
N GLU A 124 5.68 -0.26 -8.85
CA GLU A 124 5.61 -0.28 -10.30
C GLU A 124 7.00 -0.05 -10.92
N PRO A 125 7.24 -0.56 -12.15
CA PRO A 125 8.54 -0.46 -12.83
C PRO A 125 9.07 0.96 -13.02
N TYR A 126 8.17 1.94 -13.10
CA TYR A 126 8.49 3.35 -13.37
C TYR A 126 8.56 4.22 -12.12
N SER A 127 8.37 3.63 -10.94
CA SER A 127 8.44 4.32 -9.65
C SER A 127 9.82 4.10 -9.03
N CYS A 128 10.74 5.06 -9.20
CA CYS A 128 12.10 4.98 -8.68
C CYS A 128 12.12 4.81 -7.14
N PRO A 129 12.54 3.65 -6.60
CA PRO A 129 12.48 3.36 -5.16
C PRO A 129 13.51 4.14 -4.33
N VAL A 130 14.45 4.84 -4.99
CA VAL A 130 15.55 5.59 -4.36
C VAL A 130 15.32 7.10 -4.38
N CYS A 131 14.53 7.60 -5.33
CA CYS A 131 14.50 9.02 -5.65
C CYS A 131 13.11 9.65 -5.73
N GLY A 132 12.03 8.86 -5.68
CA GLY A 132 10.65 9.38 -5.76
C GLY A 132 10.30 9.96 -7.14
N PHE A 133 11.09 9.61 -8.17
CA PHE A 133 10.83 10.00 -9.55
C PHE A 133 9.92 8.95 -10.20
N THR A 134 8.69 9.34 -10.53
CA THR A 134 7.81 8.58 -11.41
C THR A 134 8.14 9.00 -12.84
N VAL A 135 8.56 8.07 -13.69
CA VAL A 135 8.71 8.37 -15.12
C VAL A 135 7.30 8.46 -15.72
N PRO A 136 6.85 9.62 -16.26
CA PRO A 136 5.57 9.68 -16.95
C PRO A 136 5.61 8.72 -18.14
N GLU A 137 4.51 7.97 -18.34
CA GLU A 137 4.37 7.08 -19.50
C GLU A 137 4.80 7.81 -20.79
N LEU A 138 5.68 7.20 -21.57
CA LEU A 138 5.89 7.61 -22.95
C LEU A 138 4.59 7.32 -23.69
N ALA A 139 3.69 8.32 -23.76
CA ALA A 139 2.58 8.29 -24.69
C ALA A 139 3.16 7.99 -26.09
N PRO A 140 2.68 6.96 -26.79
CA PRO A 140 3.12 6.69 -28.14
C PRO A 140 2.71 7.89 -29.00
N ARG A 141 3.68 8.65 -29.48
CA ARG A 141 3.42 9.60 -30.56
C ARG A 141 3.22 8.77 -31.82
N LEU A 142 1.97 8.69 -32.27
CA LEU A 142 1.64 8.44 -33.67
C LEU A 142 2.08 9.64 -34.52
#